data_AF-A0A9D7Z485-F1
#
_entry.id   AF-A0A9D7Z485-F1
#
_cell.length_a   1.000
_cell.length_b   1.000
_cell.length_c   1.000
_cell.angle_alpha   90.00
_cell.angle_beta   90.00
_cell.angle_gamma   90.00
#
_symmetry.space_group_name_H-M   'P 1'
#
loop_
_entity.id
_entity.type
_entity.pdbx_description
1 polymer ?
#
loop_
_entity_poly.entity_id
_entity_poly.type
_entity_poly.pdbx_seq_one_letter_code
_entity_poly.pdbx_strand_id
1 'polypeptide(L)'
;MSRKMRAPTEDRLMRAALHYLDRYGSSAGNLHRVLERKVWRVAAVLEEDPASYMHMVDAVVARCEASGLVDDKLYAESKIASERRKGRSTRRIAAVLQTKGISRTWPRRCWPATRQRTLPPPAWLRARNASAHGARATRIPSANGRDRLALSSGLRPGRSQRLSRRQTATGCWATATRA
;
A
#
# COMPACT_ATOMS: atom_id res chain seq x y z
N MET A 1 -0.83 -26.76 -20.11
CA MET A 1 -2.32 -26.80 -20.17
C MET A 1 -2.85 -25.40 -19.90
N SER A 2 -3.38 -24.71 -20.92
CA SER A 2 -3.93 -23.36 -20.74
C SER A 2 -5.26 -23.46 -20.00
N ARG A 3 -5.38 -22.83 -18.82
CA ARG A 3 -6.62 -22.83 -18.04
C ARG A 3 -7.62 -21.92 -18.75
N LYS A 4 -8.58 -22.50 -19.48
CA LYS A 4 -9.69 -21.76 -20.10
C LYS A 4 -10.39 -20.91 -19.04
N MET A 5 -10.39 -19.59 -19.23
CA MET A 5 -11.13 -18.68 -18.36
C MET A 5 -12.63 -18.87 -18.61
N ARG A 6 -13.41 -18.87 -17.53
CA ARG A 6 -14.86 -19.10 -17.54
C ARG A 6 -15.56 -17.77 -17.29
N ALA A 7 -16.73 -17.59 -17.89
CA ALA A 7 -17.57 -16.42 -17.71
C ALA A 7 -17.86 -16.13 -16.22
N PRO A 8 -17.88 -14.85 -15.81
CA PRO A 8 -18.12 -14.45 -14.44
C PRO A 8 -19.61 -14.48 -14.10
N THR A 9 -20.11 -15.68 -13.77
CA THR A 9 -21.46 -15.89 -13.21
C THR A 9 -21.53 -15.44 -11.75
N GLU A 10 -22.71 -15.07 -11.25
CA GLU A 10 -22.96 -14.68 -9.84
C GLU A 10 -22.33 -15.66 -8.83
N ASP A 11 -22.58 -16.98 -8.97
CA ASP A 11 -21.99 -18.01 -8.10
C ASP A 11 -20.45 -18.00 -8.08
N ARG A 12 -19.84 -17.71 -9.23
CA ARG A 12 -18.37 -17.65 -9.34
C ARG A 12 -17.79 -16.38 -8.74
N LEU A 13 -18.55 -15.29 -8.77
CA LEU A 13 -18.21 -14.05 -8.08
C LEU A 13 -18.38 -14.23 -6.57
N MET A 14 -19.47 -14.85 -6.12
CA MET A 14 -19.71 -15.16 -4.70
C MET A 14 -18.62 -16.07 -4.12
N ARG A 15 -18.29 -17.20 -4.77
CA ARG A 15 -17.17 -18.06 -4.31
C ARG A 15 -15.84 -17.32 -4.22
N ALA A 16 -15.61 -16.38 -5.12
CA ALA A 16 -14.40 -15.58 -5.12
C ALA A 16 -14.40 -14.51 -4.03
N ALA A 17 -15.57 -13.92 -3.74
CA ALA A 17 -15.76 -13.01 -2.62
C ALA A 17 -15.49 -13.75 -1.29
N LEU A 18 -16.10 -14.92 -1.09
CA LEU A 18 -15.89 -15.75 0.10
C LEU A 18 -14.42 -16.12 0.30
N HIS A 19 -13.76 -16.63 -0.76
CA HIS A 19 -12.32 -16.94 -0.71
C HIS A 19 -11.46 -15.69 -0.42
N TYR A 20 -11.87 -14.51 -0.88
CA TYR A 20 -11.14 -13.27 -0.59
C TYR A 20 -11.33 -12.84 0.88
N LEU A 21 -12.57 -12.90 1.38
CA LEU A 21 -12.93 -12.48 2.73
C LEU A 21 -12.37 -13.41 3.81
N ASP A 22 -12.29 -14.71 3.55
CA ASP A 22 -11.65 -15.69 4.43
C ASP A 22 -10.20 -15.31 4.75
N ARG A 23 -9.47 -14.81 3.75
CA ARG A 23 -8.08 -14.39 3.92
C ARG A 23 -7.92 -12.94 4.36
N TYR A 24 -8.83 -12.08 3.96
CA TYR A 24 -8.72 -10.64 4.12
C TYR A 24 -10.04 -10.03 4.59
N GLY A 25 -10.07 -9.54 5.84
CA GLY A 25 -11.08 -8.56 6.24
C GLY A 25 -10.97 -7.33 5.34
N SER A 26 -12.10 -6.91 4.75
CA SER A 26 -12.16 -5.84 3.76
C SER A 26 -13.42 -5.00 3.95
N SER A 27 -13.41 -3.77 3.44
CA SER A 27 -14.62 -2.96 3.23
C SER A 27 -15.37 -3.38 1.97
N ALA A 28 -16.64 -3.00 1.88
CA ALA A 28 -17.51 -3.24 0.74
C ALA A 28 -16.98 -2.59 -0.53
N GLY A 29 -16.58 -1.32 -0.45
CA GLY A 29 -15.98 -0.61 -1.59
C GLY A 29 -14.67 -1.24 -2.08
N ASN A 30 -13.88 -1.88 -1.21
CA ASN A 30 -12.68 -2.59 -1.64
C ASN A 30 -13.02 -3.97 -2.22
N LEU A 31 -14.03 -4.67 -1.69
CA LEU A 31 -14.52 -5.93 -2.25
C LEU A 31 -15.07 -5.71 -3.66
N HIS A 32 -15.86 -4.66 -3.85
CA HIS A 32 -16.38 -4.23 -5.15
C HIS A 32 -15.25 -4.07 -6.18
N ARG A 33 -14.23 -3.26 -5.88
CA ARG A 33 -13.05 -3.08 -6.76
C ARG A 33 -12.23 -4.34 -7.00
N VAL A 34 -12.25 -5.30 -6.08
CA VAL A 34 -11.56 -6.59 -6.27
C VAL A 34 -12.33 -7.45 -7.27
N LEU A 35 -13.65 -7.51 -7.13
CA LEU A 35 -14.52 -8.25 -8.04
C LEU A 35 -14.57 -7.60 -9.41
N GLU A 36 -14.68 -6.27 -9.48
CA GLU A 36 -14.61 -5.49 -10.72
C GLU A 36 -13.33 -5.82 -11.49
N ARG A 37 -12.15 -5.67 -10.88
CA ARG A 37 -10.87 -6.01 -11.54
C ARG A 37 -10.80 -7.47 -12.01
N LYS A 38 -11.50 -8.38 -11.33
CA LYS A 38 -11.58 -9.77 -11.75
C LYS A 38 -12.45 -9.92 -12.99
N VAL A 39 -13.61 -9.26 -13.02
CA VAL A 39 -14.50 -9.22 -14.18
C VAL A 39 -13.77 -8.65 -15.39
N TRP A 40 -13.11 -7.49 -15.25
CA TRP A 40 -12.31 -6.89 -16.33
C TRP A 40 -11.28 -7.86 -16.92
N ARG A 41 -10.57 -8.63 -16.08
CA ARG A 41 -9.59 -9.61 -16.56
C ARG A 41 -10.24 -10.76 -17.34
N VAL A 42 -11.41 -11.22 -16.89
CA VAL A 42 -12.12 -12.32 -17.54
C VAL A 42 -12.77 -11.85 -18.84
N ALA A 43 -13.43 -10.70 -18.82
CA ALA A 43 -14.06 -10.07 -19.98
C ALA A 43 -13.03 -9.79 -21.09
N ALA A 44 -11.83 -9.31 -20.74
CA ALA A 44 -10.75 -9.11 -21.71
C ALA A 44 -10.28 -10.39 -22.41
N VAL A 45 -10.49 -11.57 -21.80
CA VAL A 45 -10.10 -12.87 -22.38
C VAL A 45 -11.24 -13.49 -23.18
N LEU A 46 -12.48 -13.16 -22.82
CA LEU A 46 -13.68 -13.62 -23.51
C LEU A 46 -14.09 -12.65 -24.64
N GLU A 47 -13.43 -11.49 -24.77
CA GLU A 47 -13.76 -10.42 -25.70
C GLU A 47 -15.19 -9.89 -25.52
N GLU A 48 -15.67 -9.90 -24.27
CA GLU A 48 -17.00 -9.44 -23.88
C GLU A 48 -16.94 -8.10 -23.15
N ASP A 49 -18.07 -7.39 -23.12
CA ASP A 49 -18.18 -6.12 -22.40
C ASP A 49 -18.21 -6.33 -20.86
N PRO A 50 -17.28 -5.74 -20.10
CA PRO A 50 -17.27 -5.80 -18.65
C PRO A 50 -18.51 -5.16 -18.00
N ALA A 51 -19.12 -4.14 -18.62
CA ALA A 51 -20.24 -3.41 -18.02
C ALA A 51 -21.48 -4.31 -17.87
N SER A 52 -21.66 -5.26 -18.81
CA SER A 52 -22.70 -6.29 -18.76
C SER A 52 -22.67 -7.13 -17.48
N TYR A 53 -21.53 -7.22 -16.78
CA TYR A 53 -21.36 -8.03 -15.57
C TYR A 53 -21.37 -7.22 -14.26
N MET A 54 -21.39 -5.89 -14.32
CA MET A 54 -21.31 -5.04 -13.12
C MET A 54 -22.51 -5.23 -12.20
N HIS A 55 -23.71 -5.40 -12.75
CA HIS A 55 -24.92 -5.68 -11.97
C HIS A 55 -24.78 -6.93 -11.09
N MET A 56 -24.07 -7.96 -11.56
CA MET A 56 -23.79 -9.17 -10.78
C MET A 56 -22.81 -8.89 -9.64
N VAL A 57 -21.82 -8.01 -9.86
CA VAL A 57 -20.88 -7.59 -8.82
C VAL A 57 -21.63 -6.85 -7.72
N ASP A 58 -22.49 -5.92 -8.08
CA ASP A 58 -23.29 -5.14 -7.12
C ASP A 58 -24.20 -6.05 -6.31
N ALA A 59 -24.88 -7.01 -6.95
CA ALA A 59 -25.73 -8.00 -6.28
C ALA A 59 -24.95 -8.87 -5.27
N VAL A 60 -23.75 -9.32 -5.63
CA VAL A 60 -22.89 -10.12 -4.73
C VAL A 60 -22.42 -9.30 -3.54
N VAL A 61 -22.00 -8.05 -3.76
CA VAL A 61 -21.56 -7.16 -2.67
C VAL A 61 -22.73 -6.88 -1.72
N ALA A 62 -23.91 -6.56 -2.24
CA ALA A 62 -25.11 -6.34 -1.44
C ALA A 62 -25.48 -7.58 -0.60
N ARG A 63 -25.35 -8.80 -1.17
CA ARG A 63 -25.57 -10.04 -0.43
C ARG A 63 -24.54 -10.24 0.69
N CYS A 64 -23.27 -9.87 0.46
CA CYS A 64 -22.23 -9.94 1.49
C CYS A 64 -22.42 -8.90 2.61
N GLU A 65 -22.96 -7.72 2.30
CA GLU A 65 -23.33 -6.72 3.30
C GLU A 65 -24.53 -7.20 4.12
N ALA A 66 -25.58 -7.71 3.45
CA ALA A 66 -26.78 -8.22 4.11
C ALA A 66 -26.50 -9.40 5.04
N SER A 67 -25.53 -10.26 4.70
CA SER A 67 -25.11 -11.37 5.55
C SER A 67 -24.15 -10.98 6.67
N GLY A 68 -23.74 -9.70 6.75
CA GLY A 68 -22.80 -9.21 7.76
C GLY A 68 -21.36 -9.71 7.57
N LEU A 69 -21.03 -10.30 6.42
CA LEU A 69 -19.66 -10.69 6.08
C LEU A 69 -18.74 -9.47 5.91
N VAL A 70 -19.34 -8.32 5.59
CA VAL A 70 -18.64 -7.06 5.41
C VAL A 70 -19.33 -6.00 6.27
N ASP A 71 -18.57 -5.44 7.21
CA ASP A 71 -18.96 -4.29 8.00
C ASP A 71 -17.86 -3.23 7.91
N ASP A 72 -18.15 -2.17 7.14
CA ASP A 72 -17.24 -1.04 6.93
C ASP A 72 -16.89 -0.33 8.24
N LYS A 73 -17.79 -0.36 9.23
CA LYS A 73 -17.56 0.21 10.56
C LYS A 73 -16.52 -0.58 11.31
N LEU A 74 -16.77 -1.88 11.50
CA LEU A 74 -15.86 -2.77 12.22
C LEU A 74 -14.49 -2.87 11.53
N TYR A 75 -14.48 -2.86 10.20
CA TYR A 75 -13.25 -2.82 9.41
C TYR A 75 -12.44 -1.55 9.65
N ALA A 76 -13.08 -0.38 9.61
CA ALA A 76 -12.39 0.90 9.81
C ALA A 76 -11.81 1.01 11.23
N GLU A 77 -12.55 0.63 12.27
CA GLU A 77 -12.08 0.66 13.66
C GLU A 77 -10.83 -0.22 13.85
N SER A 78 -10.90 -1.46 13.36
CA SER A 78 -9.78 -2.41 13.40
C SER A 78 -8.56 -1.89 12.63
N LYS A 79 -8.79 -1.24 11.48
CA LYS A 79 -7.75 -0.67 10.64
C LYS A 79 -7.09 0.54 11.30
N ILE A 80 -7.88 1.44 11.89
CA ILE A 80 -7.39 2.61 12.63
C ILE A 80 -6.51 2.15 13.79
N ALA A 81 -6.99 1.20 14.61
CA ALA A 81 -6.22 0.67 15.73
C ALA A 81 -4.88 0.07 15.29
N SER A 82 -4.88 -0.71 14.20
CA SER A 82 -3.68 -1.35 13.66
C SER A 82 -2.66 -0.33 13.12
N GLU A 83 -3.09 0.70 12.40
CA GLU A 83 -2.19 1.72 11.87
C GLU A 83 -1.68 2.67 12.98
N ARG A 84 -2.46 2.85 14.05
CA ARG A 84 -2.03 3.60 15.24
C ARG A 84 -0.93 2.91 16.01
N ARG A 85 -1.02 1.59 16.19
CA ARG A 85 0.08 0.79 16.80
C ARG A 85 1.39 0.94 16.04
N LYS A 86 1.32 1.14 14.71
CA LYS A 86 2.46 1.41 13.83
C LYS A 86 2.94 2.87 13.85
N GLY A 87 2.35 3.73 14.68
CA GLY A 87 2.71 5.16 14.78
C GLY A 87 2.33 6.00 13.55
N ARG A 88 1.36 5.58 12.73
CA ARG A 88 0.97 6.36 11.55
C ARG A 88 0.13 7.59 11.92
N SER A 89 0.37 8.67 11.17
CA SER A 89 -0.33 9.93 11.38
C SER A 89 -1.81 9.84 11.03
N THR A 90 -2.61 10.70 11.67
CA THR A 90 -4.06 10.79 11.45
C THR A 90 -4.39 10.98 9.97
N ARG A 91 -3.71 11.93 9.32
CA ARG A 91 -3.89 12.21 7.91
C ARG A 91 -3.62 11.00 7.02
N ARG A 92 -2.57 10.23 7.34
CA ARG A 92 -2.23 9.01 6.58
C ARG A 92 -3.29 7.93 6.74
N ILE A 93 -3.78 7.71 7.96
CA ILE A 93 -4.82 6.71 8.23
C ILE A 93 -6.10 7.06 7.47
N ALA A 94 -6.52 8.33 7.50
CA ALA A 94 -7.68 8.80 6.74
C ALA A 94 -7.52 8.57 5.23
N ALA A 95 -6.35 8.84 4.67
CA ALA A 95 -6.09 8.59 3.24
C ALA A 95 -6.18 7.09 2.88
N VAL A 96 -5.70 6.20 3.76
CA VAL A 96 -5.81 4.75 3.56
C VAL A 96 -7.28 4.30 3.60
N LEU A 97 -8.08 4.82 4.53
CA LEU A 97 -9.51 4.49 4.62
C LEU A 97 -10.29 4.99 3.41
N GLN A 98 -10.01 6.20 2.93
CA GLN A 98 -10.60 6.74 1.69
C GLN A 98 -10.26 5.88 0.46
N THR A 99 -9.01 5.39 0.39
CA THR A 99 -8.61 4.47 -0.67
C THR A 99 -9.43 3.18 -0.63
N LYS A 100 -10.02 2.82 0.51
CA LYS A 100 -10.88 1.65 0.68
C LYS A 100 -12.39 1.94 0.49
N GLY A 101 -12.75 3.17 0.11
CA GLY A 101 -14.14 3.58 -0.09
C GLY A 101 -14.86 4.04 1.18
N ILE A 102 -14.16 4.14 2.31
CA ILE A 102 -14.75 4.52 3.59
C ILE A 102 -14.70 6.05 3.70
N SER A 103 -15.85 6.67 3.98
CA SER A 103 -16.01 8.13 3.98
C SER A 103 -15.09 8.84 4.99
N ARG A 104 -14.82 10.12 4.75
CA ARG A 104 -13.94 10.95 5.60
C ARG A 104 -14.57 11.32 6.95
N THR A 105 -15.89 11.22 7.06
CA THR A 105 -16.67 11.67 8.23
C THR A 105 -16.77 10.56 9.26
N TRP A 106 -15.62 10.12 9.78
CA TRP A 106 -15.61 9.17 10.89
C TRP A 106 -15.67 9.91 12.22
N PRO A 107 -16.56 9.51 13.15
CA PRO A 107 -16.68 10.16 14.44
C PRO A 107 -15.33 10.22 15.15
N ARG A 108 -15.03 11.36 15.76
CA ARG A 108 -13.81 11.54 16.57
C ARG A 108 -13.66 10.47 17.66
N ARG A 109 -14.75 9.83 18.08
CA ARG A 109 -14.77 8.73 19.07
C ARG A 109 -14.02 7.47 18.61
N CYS A 110 -13.99 7.20 17.30
CA CYS A 110 -13.30 6.03 16.75
C CYS A 110 -11.81 6.28 16.55
N TRP A 111 -11.38 7.55 16.69
CA TRP A 111 -9.99 7.87 16.86
C TRP A 111 -9.62 7.60 18.31
N PRO A 112 -8.74 6.62 18.60
CA PRO A 112 -8.25 6.47 19.97
C PRO A 112 -7.63 7.80 20.39
N ALA A 113 -8.06 8.30 21.56
CA ALA A 113 -7.60 9.56 22.13
C ALA A 113 -6.07 9.53 22.10
N THR A 114 -5.50 10.33 21.20
CA THR A 114 -4.06 10.32 21.01
C THR A 114 -3.53 11.15 22.17
N ARG A 115 -3.26 10.53 23.32
CA ARG A 115 -2.35 11.11 24.31
C ARG A 115 -0.97 11.06 23.67
N GLN A 116 -0.70 12.01 22.79
CA GLN A 116 0.67 12.34 22.46
C GLN A 116 1.24 12.92 23.74
N ARG A 117 1.78 12.05 24.60
CA ARG A 117 2.84 12.47 25.49
C ARG A 117 4.01 12.69 24.54
N THR A 118 4.09 13.89 23.97
CA THR A 118 5.27 14.37 23.25
C THR A 118 6.40 14.34 24.27
N LEU A 119 7.04 13.19 24.40
CA LEU A 119 8.31 13.11 25.09
C LEU A 119 9.23 14.05 24.31
N PRO A 120 9.92 14.99 24.98
CA PRO A 120 10.83 15.87 24.29
C PRO A 120 11.80 15.00 23.48
N PRO A 121 12.13 15.37 22.23
CA PRO A 121 13.02 14.57 21.38
C PRO A 121 14.29 14.23 22.17
N PRO A 122 14.84 13.01 22.05
CA PRO A 122 15.96 12.57 22.87
C PRO A 122 17.13 13.55 22.77
N ALA A 123 17.94 13.65 23.84
CA ALA A 123 18.97 14.69 23.96
C ALA A 123 19.91 14.76 22.74
N TRP A 124 20.23 13.62 22.12
CA TRP A 124 21.04 13.56 20.91
C TRP A 124 20.41 14.26 19.69
N LEU A 125 19.08 14.23 19.53
CA LEU A 125 18.38 14.90 18.43
C LEU A 125 18.29 16.42 18.68
N ARG A 126 18.18 16.84 19.95
CA ARG A 126 18.24 18.26 20.34
C ARG A 126 19.62 18.85 20.09
N ALA A 127 20.68 18.12 20.43
CA ALA A 127 22.05 18.54 20.16
C ALA A 127 22.30 18.75 18.65
N ARG A 128 21.82 17.82 17.81
CA ARG A 128 21.96 17.91 16.36
C ARG A 128 21.21 19.10 15.73
N ASN A 129 20.01 19.40 16.22
CA ASN A 129 19.20 20.50 15.70
C ASN A 129 19.59 21.87 16.30
N ALA A 130 20.16 21.90 17.51
CA ALA A 130 20.76 23.10 18.10
C ALA A 130 21.94 23.61 17.25
N SER A 131 22.71 22.70 16.63
CA SER A 131 23.75 23.07 15.66
C SER A 131 23.21 23.67 14.35
N ALA A 132 21.93 23.44 14.02
CA ALA A 132 21.32 23.87 12.75
C ALA A 132 20.67 25.27 12.82
N HIS A 133 20.35 25.78 14.02
CA HIS A 133 19.67 27.08 14.20
C HIS A 133 20.50 28.14 14.95
N GLY A 134 21.82 27.96 15.06
CA GLY A 134 22.67 28.96 15.70
C GLY A 134 24.12 28.55 15.86
N ALA A 135 24.88 28.46 14.76
CA ALA A 135 26.33 28.50 14.81
C ALA A 135 26.88 29.27 13.61
N ARG A 136 27.26 30.51 13.90
CA ARG A 136 28.12 31.37 13.09
C ARG A 136 29.38 30.58 12.70
N ALA A 137 29.77 30.69 11.44
CA ALA A 137 30.89 29.99 10.83
C ALA A 137 32.15 29.95 11.71
N THR A 138 32.56 28.77 12.17
CA THR A 138 33.96 28.50 12.45
C THR A 138 34.55 27.72 11.29
N ARG A 139 35.45 28.40 10.60
CA ARG A 139 36.30 27.92 9.51
C ARG A 139 37.12 26.73 10.04
N ILE A 140 36.94 25.53 9.48
CA ILE A 140 37.82 24.39 9.72
C ILE A 140 39.08 24.61 8.84
N PRO A 141 40.30 24.69 9.39
CA PRO A 141 41.49 24.71 8.55
C PRO A 141 41.68 23.35 7.88
N SER A 142 41.72 23.31 6.55
CA SER A 142 42.17 22.13 5.81
C SER A 142 43.69 22.03 5.90
N ALA A 143 44.20 20.90 6.41
CA ALA A 143 45.64 20.63 6.50
C ALA A 143 46.28 20.30 5.13
N ASN A 144 45.53 20.31 4.03
CA ASN A 144 46.08 20.08 2.70
C ASN A 144 45.65 21.23 1.77
N GLY A 145 46.55 22.21 1.65
CA GLY A 145 46.50 23.29 0.68
C GLY A 145 46.67 22.76 -0.75
N ARG A 146 45.57 22.30 -1.34
CA ARG A 146 45.47 22.07 -2.78
C ARG A 146 44.16 22.69 -3.27
N ASP A 147 44.28 23.94 -3.70
CA ASP A 147 43.22 24.62 -4.42
C ASP A 147 42.92 23.86 -5.72
N ARG A 148 41.69 23.36 -5.84
CA ARG A 148 41.10 23.07 -7.14
C ARG A 148 39.78 23.81 -7.23
N LEU A 149 39.74 24.76 -8.16
CA LEU A 149 38.55 25.49 -8.57
C LEU A 149 37.49 24.49 -9.04
N ALA A 150 36.47 24.25 -8.21
CA ALA A 150 35.26 23.57 -8.64
C ALA A 150 34.24 24.65 -9.01
N LEU A 151 34.16 24.95 -10.30
CA LEU A 151 33.08 25.73 -10.89
C LEU A 151 31.74 25.08 -10.52
N SER A 152 30.84 25.89 -9.96
CA SER A 152 29.46 25.55 -9.70
C SER A 152 28.76 25.13 -10.99
N SER A 153 28.28 23.90 -11.05
CA SER A 153 27.17 23.54 -11.95
C SER A 153 26.18 22.67 -11.20
N GLY A 154 25.03 23.28 -10.90
CA GLY A 154 23.86 22.57 -10.42
C GLY A 154 23.31 21.71 -11.55
N LEU A 155 23.50 20.40 -11.44
CA LEU A 155 22.84 19.41 -12.28
C LEU A 155 22.33 18.29 -11.38
N ARG A 156 21.00 18.14 -11.32
CA ARG A 156 20.33 16.98 -10.74
C ARG A 156 20.66 15.76 -11.61
N PRO A 157 21.26 14.68 -11.11
CA PRO A 157 21.39 13.48 -11.91
C PRO A 157 20.04 12.76 -11.96
N GLY A 158 19.41 12.78 -13.13
CA GLY A 158 18.33 11.87 -13.50
C GLY A 158 18.82 10.43 -13.51
N ARG A 159 18.08 9.53 -12.86
CA ARG A 159 18.31 8.08 -12.97
C ARG A 159 17.74 7.57 -14.30
N SER A 160 18.60 7.54 -15.31
CA SER A 160 18.49 6.61 -16.43
C SER A 160 19.36 5.41 -16.09
N GLN A 161 18.79 4.22 -15.97
CA GLN A 161 19.49 2.98 -16.31
C GLN A 161 18.52 2.01 -16.97
N ARG A 162 18.60 2.02 -18.31
CA ARG A 162 18.23 0.92 -19.19
C ARG A 162 19.55 0.33 -19.66
N LEU A 163 19.88 -0.90 -19.28
CA LEU A 163 20.79 -1.74 -20.04
C LEU A 163 20.28 -3.19 -20.07
N SER A 164 20.26 -3.69 -21.30
CA SER A 164 20.04 -5.05 -21.78
C SER A 164 20.92 -6.10 -21.07
N ARG A 165 20.42 -7.32 -20.77
CA ARG A 165 20.51 -8.54 -21.62
C ARG A 165 21.97 -8.78 -22.08
N ARG A 166 22.68 -9.88 -21.78
CA ARG A 166 22.34 -11.33 -21.81
C ARG A 166 23.44 -12.18 -21.11
N GLN A 167 22.99 -13.33 -20.55
CA GLN A 167 23.52 -14.71 -20.65
C GLN A 167 25.01 -14.98 -20.33
N THR A 168 25.39 -15.99 -19.55
CA THR A 168 25.15 -17.43 -19.77
C THR A 168 25.10 -18.29 -18.48
N ALA A 169 24.62 -19.52 -18.67
CA ALA A 169 24.49 -20.71 -17.80
C ALA A 169 25.60 -20.92 -16.74
N THR A 170 25.37 -21.64 -15.63
CA THR A 170 25.39 -23.13 -15.56
C THR A 170 25.02 -23.63 -14.15
N GLY A 171 24.37 -24.80 -14.03
CA GLY A 171 24.42 -25.70 -12.86
C GLY A 171 23.27 -25.56 -11.85
N CYS A 172 22.17 -26.34 -11.91
CA CYS A 172 22.07 -27.77 -11.56
C CYS A 172 22.45 -28.06 -10.10
N TRP A 173 21.49 -27.98 -9.16
CA TRP A 173 21.56 -28.73 -7.90
C TRP A 173 20.20 -29.32 -7.55
N ALA A 174 20.25 -30.64 -7.40
CA ALA A 174 19.15 -31.56 -7.20
C ALA A 174 18.57 -31.51 -5.79
N THR A 175 17.35 -32.03 -5.71
CA THR A 175 16.61 -32.49 -4.54
C THR A 175 17.44 -33.38 -3.61
N ALA A 176 17.39 -33.10 -2.31
CA ALA A 176 17.74 -34.05 -1.26
C ALA A 176 16.54 -34.18 -0.30
N THR A 177 15.78 -35.26 -0.49
CA THR A 177 14.86 -35.83 0.48
C THR A 177 15.65 -36.80 1.37
N ARG A 178 15.51 -36.67 2.69
CA ARG A 178 16.02 -37.55 3.74
C ARG A 178 15.11 -37.28 4.96
N ALA A 179 14.54 -38.22 5.71
CA ALA A 179 14.46 -39.67 5.74
C ALA A 179 13.04 -40.02 6.23
#